data_AF-A0A918NGM7-F1
#
_entry.id   AF-A0A918NGM7-F1
#
_cell.length_a   1.000
_cell.length_b   1.000
_cell.length_c   1.000
_cell.angle_alpha   90.00
_cell.angle_beta   90.00
_cell.angle_gamma   90.00
#
_symmetry.space_group_name_H-M   'P 1'
#
loop_
_entity.id
_entity.type
_entity.pdbx_description
1 polymer ?
#
loop_
_entity_poly.entity_id
_entity_poly.type
_entity_poly.pdbx_seq_one_letter_code
_entity_poly.pdbx_strand_id
1 'polypeptide(L)'
;MSITVTDASGRTVLASGNADKAGHLPDNARLFMKVFGDENGEPVGLAFWRYATLLSDTRIPVDGYRDERFALPADAQWPLHVETHLQFRIYPQWVTDLVQQTVPELPDPPIVTLNHLTADWETSDQAAREAP
;
A
#
# COMPACT_ATOMS: atom_id res chain seq x y z
N MET A 1 0.45 -0.27 -2.26
CA MET A 1 0.23 -1.63 -2.78
C MET A 1 -0.90 -2.27 -2.00
N SER A 2 -1.76 -3.05 -2.65
CA SER A 2 -2.61 -4.01 -1.94
C SER A 2 -2.19 -5.44 -2.22
N ILE A 3 -2.44 -6.30 -1.24
CA ILE A 3 -2.25 -7.74 -1.29
C ILE A 3 -3.44 -8.43 -0.62
N THR A 4 -3.92 -9.49 -1.25
CA THR A 4 -4.90 -10.42 -0.70
C THR A 4 -4.36 -11.82 -0.89
N VAL A 5 -4.33 -12.62 0.17
CA VAL A 5 -3.95 -14.04 0.10
C VAL A 5 -5.11 -14.88 0.60
N THR A 6 -5.51 -15.84 -0.22
CA THR A 6 -6.58 -16.79 0.07
C THR A 6 -6.00 -18.20 0.16
N ASP A 7 -6.39 -18.95 1.17
CA ASP A 7 -5.94 -20.32 1.37
C ASP A 7 -6.80 -21.33 0.58
N ALA A 8 -6.41 -22.61 0.56
CA ALA A 8 -7.11 -23.67 -0.16
C ALA A 8 -8.57 -23.88 0.27
N SER A 9 -8.95 -23.41 1.47
CA SER A 9 -10.34 -23.45 1.95
C SER A 9 -11.19 -22.29 1.45
N GLY A 10 -10.59 -21.33 0.73
CA GLY A 10 -11.23 -20.10 0.30
C GLY A 10 -11.22 -18.99 1.37
N ARG A 11 -10.48 -19.18 2.47
CA ARG A 11 -10.38 -18.19 3.55
C ARG A 11 -9.29 -17.17 3.24
N THR A 12 -9.60 -15.88 3.31
CA THR A 12 -8.59 -14.82 3.28
C THR A 12 -7.71 -14.88 4.53
N VAL A 13 -6.44 -15.20 4.35
CA VAL A 13 -5.44 -15.33 5.43
C VAL A 13 -4.55 -14.09 5.57
N LEU A 14 -4.51 -13.23 4.55
CA LEU A 14 -3.86 -11.93 4.58
C LEU A 14 -4.62 -10.94 3.71
N ALA A 15 -4.82 -9.72 4.22
CA ALA A 15 -5.27 -8.58 3.42
C ALA A 15 -4.57 -7.30 3.90
N SER A 16 -4.05 -6.51 2.97
CA SER A 16 -3.47 -5.21 3.27
C SER A 16 -3.60 -4.26 2.07
N GLY A 17 -3.69 -2.96 2.35
CA GLY A 17 -3.62 -1.90 1.35
C GLY A 17 -4.83 -1.74 0.42
N ASN A 18 -5.89 -2.52 0.61
CA ASN A 18 -7.18 -2.27 -0.04
C ASN A 18 -7.83 -1.06 0.62
N ALA A 19 -8.18 -0.04 -0.17
CA ALA A 19 -8.90 1.11 0.35
C ALA A 19 -10.34 0.73 0.70
N ASP A 20 -10.91 1.37 1.71
CA ASP A 20 -12.33 1.25 2.00
C ASP A 20 -13.18 2.07 1.02
N LYS A 21 -14.51 2.08 1.24
CA LYS A 21 -15.45 2.82 0.39
C LYS A 21 -15.24 4.34 0.41
N ALA A 22 -14.54 4.87 1.41
CA ALA A 22 -14.20 6.28 1.56
C ALA A 22 -12.76 6.58 1.10
N GLY A 23 -12.05 5.62 0.51
CA GLY A 23 -10.69 5.81 0.00
C GLY A 23 -9.59 5.77 1.07
N HIS A 24 -9.95 5.47 2.32
CA HIS A 24 -8.97 5.32 3.41
C HIS A 24 -8.26 3.99 3.30
N LEU A 25 -6.94 4.03 3.51
CA LEU A 25 -6.11 2.84 3.51
C LEU A 25 -5.94 2.36 4.95
N PRO A 26 -5.85 1.03 5.19
CA PRO A 26 -5.54 0.51 6.52
C PRO A 26 -4.13 0.93 6.94
N ASP A 27 -3.90 1.05 8.25
CA ASP A 27 -2.60 1.48 8.81
C ASP A 27 -1.43 0.59 8.38
N ASN A 28 -1.68 -0.67 8.08
CA ASN A 28 -0.67 -1.61 7.62
C ASN A 28 -0.32 -1.49 6.13
N ALA A 29 -0.97 -0.58 5.38
CA ALA A 29 -0.78 -0.42 3.95
C ALA A 29 0.66 -0.02 3.60
N ARG A 30 1.25 -0.69 2.60
CA ARG A 30 2.54 -0.32 2.05
C ARG A 30 2.40 0.84 1.07
N LEU A 31 2.88 2.01 1.50
CA LEU A 31 2.85 3.25 0.75
C LEU A 31 4.21 3.52 0.12
N PHE A 32 4.21 3.91 -1.16
CA PHE A 32 5.41 4.30 -1.91
C PHE A 32 5.37 5.81 -2.14
N MET A 33 5.93 6.58 -1.21
CA MET A 33 5.84 8.05 -1.25
C MET A 33 7.06 8.71 -0.59
N LYS A 34 7.16 10.02 -0.78
CA LYS A 34 8.06 10.86 0.01
C LYS A 34 7.29 11.48 1.16
N VAL A 35 7.98 11.63 2.30
CA VAL A 35 7.54 12.42 3.43
C VAL A 35 8.56 13.54 3.65
N PHE A 36 8.09 14.78 3.54
CA PHE A 36 8.88 15.99 3.69
C PHE A 36 8.78 16.53 5.12
N GLY A 37 9.90 16.97 5.67
CA GLY A 37 10.01 17.51 7.03
C GLY A 37 10.42 18.98 7.05
N ASP A 38 9.98 19.69 8.08
CA ASP A 38 10.40 21.05 8.38
C ASP A 38 11.74 21.11 9.15
N GLU A 39 12.14 22.29 9.60
CA GLU A 39 13.39 22.52 10.35
C GLU A 39 13.45 21.76 11.69
N ASN A 40 12.30 21.37 12.25
CA ASN A 40 12.19 20.60 13.49
C ASN A 40 12.10 19.09 13.23
N GLY A 41 12.03 18.67 11.96
CA GLY A 41 11.85 17.27 11.56
C GLY A 41 10.39 16.80 11.58
N GLU A 42 9.42 17.71 11.63
CA GLU A 42 7.99 17.37 11.60
C GLU A 42 7.45 17.34 10.15
N PRO A 43 6.50 16.44 9.81
CA PRO A 43 5.92 16.41 8.47
C PRO A 43 5.27 17.74 8.06
N VAL A 44 5.66 18.29 6.90
CA VAL A 44 5.19 19.61 6.44
C VAL A 44 3.71 19.63 6.02
N GLY A 45 3.10 18.47 5.76
CA GLY A 45 1.73 18.37 5.29
C GLY A 45 1.47 19.20 4.02
N LEU A 46 0.45 20.07 4.05
CA LEU A 46 0.14 21.00 2.95
C LEU A 46 1.08 22.21 2.88
N ALA A 47 1.86 22.49 3.93
CA ALA A 47 2.79 23.62 3.96
C ALA A 47 4.14 23.26 3.33
N PHE A 48 4.12 22.72 2.11
CA PHE A 48 5.30 22.18 1.42
C PHE A 48 6.45 23.19 1.23
N TRP A 49 6.16 24.50 1.28
CA TRP A 49 7.17 25.57 1.25
C TRP A 49 8.03 25.63 2.52
N ARG A 50 7.66 24.93 3.60
CA ARG A 50 8.45 24.80 4.83
C ARG A 50 9.43 23.62 4.79
N TYR A 51 9.59 22.97 3.64
CA TYR A 51 10.51 21.86 3.47
C TYR A 51 11.94 22.26 3.82
N ALA A 52 12.53 21.52 4.76
CA ALA A 52 13.95 21.63 5.12
C ALA A 52 14.69 20.30 4.93
N THR A 53 14.02 19.16 5.16
CA THR A 53 14.64 17.83 5.08
C THR A 53 13.69 16.76 4.55
N LEU A 54 14.25 15.68 4.00
CA LEU A 54 13.50 14.49 3.58
C LEU A 54 13.44 13.50 4.74
N LEU A 55 12.24 13.24 5.27
CA LEU A 55 12.03 12.33 6.41
C LEU A 55 12.00 10.87 5.96
N SER A 56 11.38 10.59 4.82
CA SER A 56 11.27 9.23 4.27
C SER A 56 11.06 9.27 2.77
N ASP A 57 11.62 8.28 2.06
CA ASP A 57 11.36 8.01 0.64
C ASP A 57 11.22 6.50 0.44
N THR A 58 9.98 6.03 0.39
CA THR A 58 9.65 4.62 0.16
C THR A 58 9.35 4.33 -1.31
N ARG A 59 9.57 5.29 -2.22
CA ARG A 59 9.27 5.05 -3.65
C ARG A 59 10.08 3.86 -4.19
N ILE A 60 9.52 3.22 -5.20
CA ILE A 60 10.25 2.24 -6.01
C ILE A 60 11.32 3.03 -6.81
N PRO A 61 12.61 2.69 -6.71
CA PRO A 61 13.67 3.36 -7.46
C PRO A 61 13.46 3.22 -8.97
N VAL A 62 14.03 4.15 -9.74
CA VAL A 62 14.11 4.01 -11.20
C VAL A 62 14.90 2.74 -11.53
N ASP A 63 14.37 1.94 -12.46
CA ASP A 63 14.91 0.64 -12.86
C ASP A 63 15.15 -0.33 -11.69
N GLY A 64 14.45 -0.12 -10.57
CA GLY A 64 14.57 -0.89 -9.35
C GLY A 64 13.28 -1.63 -8.99
N TYR A 65 13.36 -2.35 -7.88
CA TYR A 65 12.24 -3.07 -7.28
C TYR A 65 12.23 -2.87 -5.76
N ARG A 66 11.16 -3.33 -5.12
CA ARG A 66 11.03 -3.39 -3.67
C ARG A 66 10.47 -4.75 -3.28
N ASP A 67 11.14 -5.42 -2.36
CA ASP A 67 10.64 -6.65 -1.75
C ASP A 67 9.81 -6.31 -0.53
N GLU A 68 8.61 -6.88 -0.45
CA GLU A 68 7.72 -6.77 0.70
C GLU A 68 7.47 -8.16 1.26
N ARG A 69 7.63 -8.31 2.57
CA ARG A 69 7.46 -9.59 3.27
C ARG A 69 6.27 -9.51 4.22
N PHE A 70 5.43 -10.54 4.17
CA PHE A 70 4.24 -10.66 5.01
C PHE A 70 4.29 -11.99 5.75
N ALA A 71 4.03 -11.94 7.05
CA ALA A 71 3.83 -13.15 7.83
C ALA A 71 2.44 -13.69 7.55
N LEU A 72 2.37 -14.99 7.22
CA LEU A 72 1.10 -15.70 7.11
C LEU A 72 0.80 -16.43 8.42
N PRO A 73 -0.48 -16.62 8.76
CA PRO A 73 -0.85 -17.40 9.93
C PRO A 73 -0.44 -18.87 9.75
N ALA A 74 -0.02 -19.51 10.84
CA ALA A 74 0.54 -20.87 10.80
C ALA A 74 -0.48 -21.95 10.37
N ASP A 75 -1.78 -21.65 10.47
CA ASP A 75 -2.87 -22.52 10.07
C ASP A 75 -3.39 -22.25 8.64
N ALA A 76 -2.65 -21.46 7.84
CA ALA A 76 -2.97 -21.28 6.42
C ALA A 76 -2.81 -22.60 5.65
N GLN A 77 -3.82 -22.93 4.84
CA GLN A 77 -3.87 -24.18 4.07
C GLN A 77 -3.37 -23.96 2.64
N TRP A 78 -2.39 -24.75 2.21
CA TRP A 78 -1.86 -24.70 0.85
C TRP A 78 -2.76 -25.52 -0.12
N PRO A 79 -2.81 -25.16 -1.42
CA PRO A 79 -2.14 -24.03 -2.07
C PRO A 79 -2.69 -22.65 -1.65
N LEU A 80 -1.86 -21.62 -1.81
CA LEU A 80 -2.25 -20.23 -1.57
C LEU A 80 -2.47 -19.52 -2.90
N HIS A 81 -3.58 -18.80 -3.01
CA HIS A 81 -3.83 -17.86 -4.09
C HIS A 81 -3.45 -16.45 -3.63
N VAL A 82 -2.51 -15.83 -4.33
CA VAL A 82 -2.00 -14.49 -4.02
C VAL A 82 -2.42 -13.53 -5.12
N GLU A 83 -3.09 -12.45 -4.73
CA GLU A 83 -3.49 -11.36 -5.62
C GLU A 83 -2.87 -10.06 -5.12
N THR A 84 -2.16 -9.34 -5.99
CA THR A 84 -1.51 -8.07 -5.64
C THR A 84 -1.80 -6.99 -6.66
N HIS A 85 -2.05 -5.77 -6.16
CA HIS A 85 -2.24 -4.60 -7.00
C HIS A 85 -1.27 -3.47 -6.62
N LEU A 86 -0.54 -2.99 -7.62
CA LEU A 86 0.16 -1.71 -7.52
C LEU A 86 -0.82 -0.59 -7.84
N GLN A 87 -1.37 0.01 -6.80
CA GLN A 87 -2.34 1.09 -6.89
C GLN A 87 -1.66 2.46 -6.81
N PHE A 88 -2.18 3.42 -7.58
CA PHE A 88 -1.75 4.81 -7.60
C PHE A 88 -2.90 5.75 -7.32
N ARG A 89 -2.62 6.81 -6.55
CA ARG A 89 -3.49 7.96 -6.34
C ARG A 89 -2.65 9.23 -6.31
N ILE A 90 -3.25 10.32 -6.74
CA ILE A 90 -2.58 11.62 -6.87
C ILE A 90 -2.26 12.29 -5.52
N TYR A 91 -3.13 12.12 -4.52
CA TYR A 91 -2.96 12.68 -3.17
C TYR A 91 -3.41 11.66 -2.10
N PRO A 92 -2.89 11.75 -0.86
CA PRO A 92 -3.43 10.99 0.27
C PRO A 92 -4.90 11.35 0.55
N GLN A 93 -5.70 10.38 1.01
CA GLN A 93 -7.14 10.61 1.29
C GLN A 93 -7.39 11.74 2.30
N TRP A 94 -6.52 11.89 3.31
CA TRP A 94 -6.66 12.97 4.30
C TRP A 94 -6.65 14.38 3.68
N VAL A 95 -5.98 14.56 2.53
CA VAL A 95 -6.00 15.83 1.79
C VAL A 95 -7.38 16.07 1.21
N THR A 96 -7.96 15.05 0.57
CA THR A 96 -9.32 15.09 0.04
C THR A 96 -10.33 15.39 1.14
N ASP A 97 -10.24 14.68 2.27
CA ASP A 97 -11.13 14.87 3.42
C ASP A 97 -11.08 16.30 3.95
N LEU A 98 -9.86 16.87 4.05
CA LEU A 98 -9.67 18.24 4.51
C LEU A 98 -10.27 19.27 3.54
N VAL A 99 -10.12 19.07 2.24
CA VAL A 99 -10.68 19.99 1.23
C VAL A 99 -12.20 19.87 1.18
N GLN A 100 -12.76 18.66 1.29
CA GLN A 100 -14.21 18.41 1.30
C GLN A 100 -14.94 19.07 2.47
N GLN A 101 -14.24 19.39 3.59
CA GLN A 101 -14.83 20.20 4.66
C GLN A 101 -15.23 21.61 4.20
N THR A 102 -14.57 22.13 3.16
CA THR A 102 -14.85 23.45 2.58
C THR A 102 -15.57 23.34 1.23
N VAL A 103 -15.33 22.26 0.48
CA VAL A 103 -15.91 22.01 -0.86
C VAL A 103 -16.54 20.60 -0.88
N PRO A 104 -17.72 20.41 -0.27
CA PRO A 104 -18.33 19.08 -0.09
C PRO A 104 -18.67 18.35 -1.40
N GLU A 105 -18.83 19.08 -2.50
CA GLU A 105 -19.10 18.54 -3.83
C GLU A 105 -17.86 17.96 -4.53
N LEU A 106 -16.66 18.14 -3.95
CA LEU A 106 -15.42 17.62 -4.51
C LEU A 106 -15.46 16.08 -4.49
N PRO A 107 -15.39 15.39 -5.64
CA PRO A 107 -15.38 13.93 -5.67
C PRO A 107 -14.05 13.38 -5.15
N ASP A 108 -14.06 12.14 -4.65
CA ASP A 108 -12.83 11.45 -4.33
C ASP A 108 -11.99 11.20 -5.59
N PRO A 109 -10.67 11.43 -5.53
CA PRO A 109 -9.80 11.10 -6.64
C PRO A 109 -9.79 9.58 -6.85
N PRO A 110 -9.84 9.09 -8.10
CA PRO A 110 -9.84 7.67 -8.37
C PRO A 110 -8.50 7.05 -7.97
N ILE A 111 -8.57 5.85 -7.40
CA ILE A 111 -7.41 4.97 -7.27
C ILE A 111 -7.29 4.16 -8.56
N VAL A 112 -6.13 4.24 -9.20
CA VAL A 112 -5.87 3.56 -10.47
C VAL A 112 -4.92 2.40 -10.24
N THR A 113 -5.25 1.22 -10.78
CA THR A 113 -4.34 0.07 -10.79
C THR A 113 -3.31 0.24 -11.89
N LEU A 114 -2.04 0.39 -11.52
CA LEU A 114 -0.91 0.45 -12.44
C LEU A 114 -0.45 -0.94 -12.88
N ASN A 115 -0.48 -1.91 -11.96
CA ASN A 115 -0.12 -3.29 -12.23
C ASN A 115 -0.93 -4.24 -11.35
N HIS A 116 -1.17 -5.45 -11.85
CA HIS A 116 -1.89 -6.51 -11.18
C HIS A 116 -1.16 -7.83 -11.45
N LEU A 117 -0.81 -8.55 -10.39
CA LEU A 117 -0.23 -9.88 -10.46
C LEU A 117 -1.06 -10.86 -9.62
N THR A 118 -1.24 -12.05 -10.18
CA THR A 118 -1.83 -13.21 -9.50
C THR A 118 -0.87 -14.38 -9.56
N ALA A 119 -0.79 -15.16 -8.48
CA ALA A 119 0.05 -16.34 -8.41
C ALA A 119 -0.58 -17.41 -7.49
N ASP A 120 -0.46 -18.67 -7.90
CA ASP A 120 -0.84 -19.83 -7.08
C ASP A 120 0.44 -20.51 -6.57
N TRP A 121 0.52 -20.71 -5.26
CA TRP A 121 1.69 -21.31 -4.62
C TRP A 121 1.31 -22.65 -3.98
N GLU A 122 2.04 -23.72 -4.29
CA GLU A 122 1.64 -25.10 -3.95
C GLU A 122 2.10 -25.55 -2.56
N THR A 123 3.19 -24.97 -2.03
CA THR A 123 3.77 -25.37 -0.74
C THR A 123 4.62 -24.26 -0.13
N SER A 124 4.76 -24.30 1.21
CA SER A 124 5.66 -23.43 1.98
C SER A 124 7.11 -23.50 1.52
N ASP A 125 7.55 -24.63 0.97
CA ASP A 125 8.92 -24.81 0.49
C ASP A 125 9.21 -24.05 -0.82
N GLN A 126 8.20 -23.83 -1.67
CA GLN A 126 8.36 -23.02 -2.88
C GLN A 126 8.42 -21.53 -2.51
N ALA A 127 7.60 -21.09 -1.57
CA ALA A 127 7.64 -19.73 -1.03
C ALA A 127 9.01 -19.38 -0.41
N ALA A 128 9.67 -20.36 0.21
CA ALA A 128 10.99 -20.17 0.82
C ALA A 128 12.14 -20.09 -0.21
N ARG A 129 11.97 -20.65 -1.41
CA ARG A 129 13.01 -20.65 -2.48
C ARG A 129 13.07 -19.35 -3.27
N GLU A 130 12.03 -18.53 -3.22
CA GLU A 130 11.95 -17.23 -3.89
C GLU A 130 12.30 -16.05 -2.97
N ALA A 131 12.63 -16.31 -1.69
CA ALA A 131 13.09 -15.29 -0.76
C ALA A 131 14.63 -15.10 -0.84
N PRO A 132 15.14 -13.88 -1.06
CA PRO A 132 16.58 -13.59 -1.02
C PRO A 132 17.15 -13.57 0.40
#